data_AF-A0A974AK04-F1
#
_entry.id   AF-A0A974AK04-F1
#
_cell.length_a   1.000
_cell.length_b   1.000
_cell.length_c   1.000
_cell.angle_alpha   90.00
_cell.angle_beta   90.00
_cell.angle_gamma   90.00
#
_symmetry.space_group_name_H-M   'P 1'
#
loop_
_entity.id
_entity.type
_entity.pdbx_description
1 polymer ?
#
loop_
_entity_poly.entity_id
_entity_poly.type
_entity_poly.pdbx_seq_one_letter_code
_entity_poly.pdbx_strand_id
1 'polypeptide(L)'
;MRVHYFAGQADLSDDQIYATVYGDHTDADWSATDMVLIRLADELHDTVDVSDQLWTDLKESFSDEAIMQLLMMAGYYRTVAYVANGLKLPLEPVVGRPFPAQRS
;
A
#
# COMPACT_ATOMS: atom_id res chain seq x y z
N MET A 1 0.80 -4.85 -6.65
CA MET A 1 2.14 -4.21 -6.68
C MET A 1 2.94 -4.84 -5.56
N ARG A 2 4.13 -5.39 -5.82
CA ARG A 2 4.82 -6.21 -4.80
C ARG A 2 5.76 -5.32 -3.99
N VAL A 3 5.33 -4.97 -2.78
CA VAL A 3 6.05 -4.12 -1.81
C VAL A 3 7.50 -4.59 -1.62
N HIS A 4 7.79 -5.90 -1.74
CA HIS A 4 9.11 -6.48 -1.47
C HIS A 4 10.25 -6.04 -2.41
N TYR A 5 9.98 -5.53 -3.62
CA TYR A 5 11.06 -4.97 -4.47
C TYR A 5 11.51 -3.60 -3.97
N PHE A 6 10.58 -2.83 -3.38
CA PHE A 6 10.87 -1.55 -2.73
C PHE A 6 11.15 -1.71 -1.23
N ALA A 7 10.82 -2.85 -0.60
CA ALA A 7 10.97 -3.05 0.85
C ALA A 7 12.42 -2.88 1.32
N GLY A 8 13.40 -3.33 0.54
CA GLY A 8 14.82 -3.08 0.85
C GLY A 8 15.25 -1.62 0.68
N GLN A 9 14.50 -0.80 -0.07
CA GLN A 9 14.68 0.66 -0.16
C GLN A 9 13.80 1.43 0.83
N ALA A 10 12.74 0.79 1.34
CA ALA A 10 11.77 1.34 2.28
C ALA A 10 12.02 0.89 3.73
N ASP A 11 13.12 0.14 3.97
CA ASP A 11 13.57 -0.34 5.28
C ASP A 11 12.48 -1.13 6.06
N LEU A 12 11.66 -1.92 5.35
CA LEU A 12 10.61 -2.72 5.98
C LEU A 12 11.17 -3.99 6.62
N SER A 13 10.75 -4.27 7.85
CA SER A 13 11.06 -5.52 8.55
C SER A 13 10.34 -6.73 7.93
N ASP A 14 10.79 -7.95 8.25
CA ASP A 14 10.11 -9.18 7.82
C ASP A 14 8.66 -9.28 8.34
N ASP A 15 8.39 -8.68 9.50
CA ASP A 15 7.06 -8.66 10.11
C ASP A 15 6.15 -7.63 9.42
N GLN A 16 6.67 -6.45 9.09
CA GLN A 16 5.95 -5.47 8.26
C GLN A 16 5.67 -6.03 6.85
N ILE A 17 6.65 -6.69 6.25
CA ILE A 17 6.49 -7.42 4.98
C ILE A 17 5.35 -8.45 5.07
N TYR A 18 5.28 -9.21 6.16
CA TYR A 18 4.19 -10.17 6.37
C TYR A 18 2.83 -9.48 6.53
N ALA A 19 2.77 -8.40 7.33
CA ALA A 19 1.56 -7.63 7.58
C ALA A 19 0.99 -7.01 6.29
N THR A 20 1.82 -6.62 5.31
CA THR A 20 1.31 -6.13 4.01
C THR A 20 0.51 -7.15 3.19
N VAL A 21 0.55 -8.44 3.55
CA VAL A 21 -0.16 -9.52 2.84
C VAL A 21 -1.27 -10.12 3.68
N TYR A 22 -1.03 -10.32 4.97
CA TYR A 22 -1.94 -11.06 5.87
C TYR A 22 -2.49 -10.23 7.02
N GLY A 23 -2.11 -8.96 7.08
CA GLY A 23 -2.40 -8.04 8.15
C GLY A 23 -3.28 -6.87 7.73
N ASP A 24 -3.35 -5.86 8.60
CA ASP A 24 -3.98 -4.57 8.31
C ASP A 24 -3.19 -3.40 8.92
N HIS A 25 -3.70 -2.18 8.76
CA HIS A 25 -3.08 -0.96 9.28
C HIS A 25 -2.96 -0.93 10.81
N THR A 26 -3.58 -1.85 11.56
CA THR A 26 -3.53 -1.92 13.03
C THR A 26 -2.50 -2.92 13.55
N ASP A 27 -1.81 -3.66 12.67
CA ASP A 27 -0.78 -4.59 13.08
C ASP A 27 0.37 -3.89 13.84
N ALA A 28 0.94 -4.65 14.78
CA ALA A 28 2.13 -4.22 15.49
C ALA A 28 3.26 -3.94 14.48
N ASP A 29 4.11 -2.97 14.80
CA ASP A 29 5.29 -2.55 14.04
C ASP A 29 5.07 -1.46 12.97
N TRP A 30 3.83 -1.00 12.73
CA TRP A 30 3.61 0.22 11.94
C TRP A 30 3.80 1.49 12.79
N SER A 31 4.50 2.49 12.22
CA SER A 31 4.48 3.82 12.81
C SER A 31 3.11 4.48 12.63
N ALA A 32 2.79 5.50 13.44
CA ALA A 32 1.53 6.24 13.30
C ALA A 32 1.31 6.77 11.87
N THR A 33 2.37 7.27 11.24
CA THR A 33 2.34 7.75 9.86
C THR A 33 2.10 6.62 8.86
N ASP A 34 2.71 5.44 9.06
CA ASP A 34 2.52 4.29 8.16
C ASP A 34 1.09 3.75 8.24
N MET A 35 0.51 3.69 9.44
CA MET A 35 -0.87 3.25 9.64
C MET A 35 -1.84 4.12 8.82
N VAL A 36 -1.64 5.44 8.80
CA VAL A 36 -2.45 6.38 8.01
C VAL A 36 -2.31 6.11 6.51
N LEU A 37 -1.09 5.83 6.02
CA LEU A 37 -0.85 5.54 4.61
C LEU A 37 -1.46 4.20 4.17
N ILE A 38 -1.33 3.15 4.99
CA ILE A 38 -1.93 1.83 4.71
C ILE A 38 -3.44 1.96 4.68
N ARG A 39 -4.03 2.62 5.69
CA ARG A 39 -5.47 2.85 5.74
C ARG A 39 -5.99 3.68 4.55
N LEU A 40 -5.21 4.66 4.07
CA LEU A 40 -5.53 5.41 2.85
C LEU A 40 -5.54 4.51 1.61
N ALA A 41 -4.56 3.61 1.48
CA ALA A 41 -4.53 2.65 0.38
C ALA A 41 -5.76 1.73 0.40
N ASP A 42 -6.14 1.24 1.58
CA ASP A 42 -7.29 0.35 1.78
C ASP A 42 -8.61 1.06 1.45
N GLU A 43 -8.89 2.23 2.05
CA GLU A 43 -10.14 2.97 1.81
C GLU A 43 -10.32 3.34 0.32
N LEU A 44 -9.25 3.80 -0.35
CA LEU A 44 -9.28 4.13 -1.79
C LEU A 44 -9.45 2.90 -2.67
N HIS A 45 -8.87 1.76 -2.28
CA HIS A 45 -9.00 0.51 -3.01
C HIS A 45 -10.46 0.03 -2.97
N ASP A 46 -11.02 -0.02 -1.77
CA ASP A 46 -12.32 -0.62 -1.49
C ASP A 46 -13.50 0.28 -1.88
N THR A 47 -13.40 1.57 -1.59
CA THR A 47 -14.55 2.49 -1.63
C THR A 47 -14.42 3.60 -2.66
N VAL A 48 -13.20 3.87 -3.16
CA VAL A 48 -12.91 5.05 -4.00
C VAL A 48 -13.21 6.36 -3.27
N ASP A 49 -13.15 6.34 -1.94
CA ASP A 49 -13.44 7.48 -1.07
C ASP A 49 -12.46 7.51 0.11
N VAL A 50 -12.42 8.64 0.82
CA VAL A 50 -11.62 8.83 2.04
C VAL A 50 -12.56 9.34 3.13
N SER A 51 -12.66 8.59 4.22
CA SER A 51 -13.52 8.97 5.35
C SER A 51 -13.06 10.27 6.02
N ASP A 52 -14.00 11.01 6.60
CA ASP A 52 -13.71 12.28 7.30
C ASP A 52 -12.66 12.11 8.42
N GLN A 53 -12.70 10.99 9.14
CA GLN A 53 -11.71 10.69 10.18
C GLN A 53 -10.33 10.51 9.57
N LEU A 54 -10.19 9.71 8.51
CA LEU A 54 -8.89 9.50 7.86
C LEU A 54 -8.37 10.79 7.22
N TRP A 55 -9.26 11.62 6.66
CA TRP A 55 -8.88 12.93 6.14
C TRP A 55 -8.29 13.84 7.22
N THR A 56 -8.84 13.79 8.43
CA THR A 56 -8.31 14.51 9.59
C THR A 56 -6.91 14.00 9.94
N ASP A 57 -6.74 12.68 10.05
CA ASP A 57 -5.45 12.05 10.39
C ASP A 57 -4.36 12.36 9.34
N LEU A 58 -4.74 12.40 8.05
CA LEU A 58 -3.85 12.79 6.95
C LEU A 58 -3.36 14.23 7.09
N LYS A 59 -4.25 15.16 7.45
CA LYS A 59 -3.93 16.58 7.64
C LYS A 59 -3.05 16.84 8.86
N GLU A 60 -3.05 15.95 9.84
CA GLU A 60 -2.13 16.00 10.98
C GLU A 60 -0.72 15.53 10.61
N SER A 61 -0.61 14.61 9.65
CA SER A 61 0.66 13.93 9.31
C SER A 61 1.34 14.48 8.05
N PHE A 62 0.60 15.09 7.13
CA PHE A 62 1.09 15.46 5.80
C PHE A 62 0.61 16.85 5.35
N SER A 63 1.36 17.49 4.44
CA SER A 63 0.92 18.72 3.78
C SER A 63 -0.17 18.43 2.74
N ASP A 64 -0.91 19.46 2.33
CA ASP A 64 -1.94 19.33 1.29
C ASP A 64 -1.36 18.83 -0.05
N GLU A 65 -0.16 19.27 -0.41
CA GLU A 65 0.54 18.82 -1.61
C GLU A 65 0.92 17.34 -1.52
N ALA A 66 1.37 16.88 -0.34
CA ALA A 66 1.69 15.48 -0.10
C ALA A 66 0.43 14.61 -0.18
N ILE A 67 -0.68 15.02 0.44
CA ILE A 67 -1.96 14.31 0.38
C ILE A 67 -2.41 14.19 -1.08
N MET A 68 -2.37 15.28 -1.85
CA MET A 68 -2.70 15.26 -3.28
C MET A 68 -1.83 14.25 -4.05
N GLN A 69 -0.52 14.20 -3.78
CA GLN A 69 0.39 13.24 -4.42
C GLN A 69 0.06 11.79 -4.04
N LEU A 70 -0.26 11.52 -2.78
CA LEU A 70 -0.68 10.19 -2.31
C LEU A 70 -1.92 9.70 -3.04
N LEU A 71 -2.95 10.54 -3.17
CA LEU A 71 -4.18 10.23 -3.93
C LEU A 71 -3.87 9.92 -5.40
N MET A 72 -3.02 10.74 -6.04
CA MET A 72 -2.62 10.52 -7.44
C MET A 72 -1.83 9.22 -7.61
N MET A 73 -0.93 8.88 -6.68
CA MET A 73 -0.17 7.64 -6.73
C MET A 73 -1.08 6.41 -6.60
N ALA A 74 -2.03 6.43 -5.66
CA ALA A 74 -3.01 5.35 -5.51
C ALA A 74 -3.81 5.12 -6.80
N GLY A 75 -4.32 6.20 -7.40
CA GLY A 75 -5.05 6.14 -8.68
C GLY A 75 -4.19 5.65 -9.85
N TYR A 76 -2.92 6.10 -9.93
CA TYR A 76 -1.98 5.65 -10.96
C TYR A 76 -1.78 4.14 -10.89
N TYR A 77 -1.57 3.58 -9.70
CA TYR A 77 -1.37 2.14 -9.56
C TYR A 77 -2.61 1.29 -9.81
N ARG A 78 -3.81 1.82 -9.52
CA ARG A 78 -5.06 1.19 -9.95
C ARG A 78 -5.15 1.12 -11.48
N THR A 79 -4.74 2.18 -12.18
CA THR A 79 -4.68 2.22 -13.65
C THR A 79 -3.69 1.19 -14.20
N VAL A 80 -2.49 1.11 -13.63
CA VAL A 80 -1.48 0.11 -14.01
C VAL A 80 -2.02 -1.31 -13.83
N ALA A 81 -2.69 -1.58 -12.70
CA ALA A 81 -3.30 -2.89 -12.45
C ALA A 81 -4.36 -3.25 -13.51
N TYR A 82 -5.22 -2.30 -13.90
CA TYR A 82 -6.20 -2.51 -14.97
C TYR A 82 -5.55 -2.86 -16.30
N VAL A 83 -4.52 -2.11 -16.71
CA VAL A 83 -3.81 -2.36 -17.97
C VAL A 83 -3.11 -3.72 -17.94
N ALA A 84 -2.35 -4.00 -16.88
CA ALA A 84 -1.58 -5.25 -16.78
C ALA A 84 -2.48 -6.49 -16.75
N ASN A 85 -3.56 -6.45 -15.95
CA ASN A 85 -4.51 -7.55 -15.86
C ASN A 85 -5.35 -7.69 -17.14
N GLY A 86 -5.79 -6.57 -17.73
CA GLY A 86 -6.57 -6.56 -18.98
C GLY A 86 -5.79 -7.14 -20.16
N LEU A 87 -4.49 -6.88 -20.23
CA LEU A 87 -3.58 -7.44 -21.25
C LEU A 87 -3.06 -8.84 -20.89
N LYS A 88 -3.37 -9.38 -19.71
CA LYS A 88 -2.87 -10.67 -19.20
C LYS A 88 -1.35 -10.79 -19.29
N LEU A 89 -0.64 -9.73 -18.91
CA LEU A 89 0.82 -9.71 -18.96
C LEU A 89 1.40 -10.84 -18.10
N PRO A 90 2.41 -11.58 -18.59
CA PRO A 90 3.08 -12.59 -17.79
C PRO A 90 3.83 -11.94 -16.62
N LEU A 91 3.98 -12.69 -15.53
CA LEU A 91 4.83 -12.25 -14.42
C LEU A 91 6.28 -12.12 -14.89
N GLU A 92 6.95 -11.04 -14.50
CA GLU A 92 8.37 -10.87 -14.77
C GLU A 92 9.19 -11.88 -13.94
N PRO A 93 10.07 -12.69 -14.57
CA PRO A 93 10.78 -13.77 -13.88
C PRO A 93 11.63 -13.31 -12.68
N VAL A 94 12.16 -12.08 -12.73
CA VAL A 94 13.07 -11.53 -11.70
C VAL A 94 12.31 -10.87 -10.54
N VAL A 95 11.12 -10.33 -10.81
CA VAL A 95 10.27 -9.62 -9.83
C VAL A 95 9.20 -10.56 -9.23
N GLY A 96 9.00 -11.71 -9.87
CA GLY A 96 8.01 -12.73 -9.54
C GLY A 96 8.25 -13.52 -8.24
N ARG A 97 8.73 -12.92 -7.15
CA ARG A 97 8.86 -13.62 -5.87
C ARG A 97 7.48 -13.93 -5.26
N PRO A 98 7.23 -15.15 -4.75
CA PRO A 98 5.98 -15.48 -4.08
C PRO A 98 5.79 -14.59 -2.84
N PHE A 99 4.53 -14.37 -2.45
CA PHE A 99 4.21 -13.75 -1.16
C PHE A 99 4.83 -14.57 -0.01
N PRO A 100 5.07 -13.96 1.16
CA PRO A 100 5.45 -14.70 2.37
C PRO A 100 4.48 -15.86 2.60
N ALA A 101 4.95 -16.98 3.15
CA ALA A 101 4.06 -18.06 3.56
C ALA A 101 3.26 -17.63 4.80
N GLN A 102 1.99 -18.01 4.86
CA GLN A 102 1.17 -17.80 6.05
C GLN A 102 1.80 -18.51 7.26
N ARG A 103 1.99 -17.80 8.36
CA ARG A 103 2.55 -18.35 9.61
C ARG A 103 1.44 -19.12 10.35
N SER A 104 1.76 -20.32 10.83
CA SER A 104 0.83 -21.23 11.55
C SER A 104 0.56 -20.83 12.98
#